data_AF-A0A832MEN7-F1
#
_entry.id   AF-A0A832MEN7-F1
#
_cell.length_a   1.000
_cell.length_b   1.000
_cell.length_c   1.000
_cell.angle_alpha   90.00
_cell.angle_beta   90.00
_cell.angle_gamma   90.00
#
_symmetry.space_group_name_H-M   'P 1'
#
loop_
_entity.id
_entity.type
_entity.pdbx_description
1 polymer ?
#
loop_
_entity_poly.entity_id
_entity_poly.type
_entity_poly.pdbx_seq_one_letter_code
_entity_poly.pdbx_strand_id
1 'polypeptide(L)'
;MSERIGILTGGGDCPGLNAVIRAVAKSACKRGWETVGIYQGFEGLLDMNCRALNYKDMDGLLFRGGTILGTTNKGRFAAKTGHGQVQGIPSDVRDAALANFKKLNLRALVVVGGDGTLTIAQQLFEAGMPLVGVPKTIDNDLEATAFTFGFDSAVACATDALDRLHTTAESHNRVMVLEVMGRYAGWIALHAGIAGGG
;
A
#
# COMPACT_ATOMS: atom_id res chain seq x y z
N MET A 1 2.53 -8.09 -29.94
CA MET A 1 3.32 -7.29 -28.98
C MET A 1 3.10 -7.86 -27.59
N SER A 2 4.11 -7.82 -26.72
CA SER A 2 3.94 -8.22 -25.31
C SER A 2 3.03 -7.20 -24.61
N GLU A 3 2.13 -7.67 -23.77
CA GLU A 3 1.29 -6.81 -22.92
C GLU A 3 2.14 -6.18 -21.82
N ARG A 4 1.83 -4.93 -21.46
CA ARG A 4 2.57 -4.21 -20.42
C ARG A 4 1.62 -3.73 -19.33
N ILE A 5 1.96 -3.99 -18.07
CA ILE A 5 1.19 -3.52 -16.91
C ILE A 5 2.07 -2.63 -16.03
N GLY A 6 1.45 -1.69 -15.33
CA GLY A 6 2.11 -0.86 -14.33
C GLY A 6 1.85 -1.36 -12.91
N ILE A 7 2.72 -1.02 -11.97
CA ILE A 7 2.48 -1.17 -10.53
C ILE A 7 3.03 0.04 -9.77
N LEU A 8 2.27 0.51 -8.77
CA LEU A 8 2.70 1.56 -7.86
C LEU A 8 2.27 1.26 -6.42
N THR A 9 3.00 1.83 -5.47
CA THR A 9 2.66 1.82 -4.04
C THR A 9 2.39 3.25 -3.57
N GLY A 10 1.23 3.49 -2.94
CA GLY A 10 0.83 4.78 -2.39
C GLY A 10 0.42 4.68 -0.91
N GLY A 11 0.41 5.81 -0.20
CA GLY A 11 0.09 5.84 1.22
C GLY A 11 1.30 5.58 2.14
N GLY A 12 1.07 5.45 3.45
CA GLY A 12 2.13 4.99 4.36
C GLY A 12 2.61 3.59 4.00
N ASP A 13 3.90 3.30 4.16
CA ASP A 13 4.42 1.96 3.91
C ASP A 13 3.97 0.97 5.00
N CYS A 14 4.01 -0.32 4.68
CA CYS A 14 3.74 -1.38 5.63
C CYS A 14 4.53 -2.64 5.22
N PRO A 15 4.67 -3.61 6.13
CA PRO A 15 5.22 -4.92 5.80
C PRO A 15 4.43 -5.59 4.66
N GLY A 16 5.15 -6.30 3.78
CA GLY A 16 4.56 -7.09 2.69
C GLY A 16 4.49 -6.40 1.31
N LEU A 17 4.76 -5.10 1.21
CA LEU A 17 4.69 -4.37 -0.06
C LEU A 17 5.62 -4.93 -1.15
N ASN A 18 6.86 -5.24 -0.79
CA ASN A 18 7.81 -5.86 -1.70
C ASN A 18 7.38 -7.26 -2.16
N ALA A 19 6.63 -8.00 -1.33
CA ALA A 19 6.06 -9.29 -1.70
C ALA A 19 4.96 -9.12 -2.75
N VAL A 20 4.11 -8.08 -2.64
CA VAL A 20 3.10 -7.74 -3.66
C VAL A 20 3.77 -7.35 -4.98
N ILE A 21 4.76 -6.46 -4.95
CA ILE A 21 5.50 -6.03 -6.15
C ILE A 21 6.13 -7.24 -6.86
N ARG A 22 6.79 -8.10 -6.09
CA ARG A 22 7.36 -9.36 -6.59
C ARG A 22 6.30 -10.26 -7.20
N ALA A 23 5.16 -10.45 -6.53
CA ALA A 23 4.10 -11.33 -7.01
C ALA A 23 3.55 -10.86 -8.35
N VAL A 24 3.30 -9.56 -8.51
CA VAL A 24 2.83 -8.96 -9.77
C VAL A 24 3.86 -9.13 -10.88
N ALA A 25 5.11 -8.69 -10.66
CA ALA A 25 6.15 -8.75 -11.69
C ALA A 25 6.47 -10.18 -12.13
N LYS A 26 6.61 -11.13 -11.19
CA LYS A 26 6.85 -12.54 -11.54
C LYS A 26 5.66 -13.19 -12.24
N SER A 27 4.43 -12.84 -11.84
CA SER A 27 3.21 -13.37 -12.47
C SER A 27 2.97 -12.82 -13.88
N ALA A 28 3.34 -11.57 -14.12
CA ALA A 28 3.32 -10.96 -15.45
C ALA A 28 4.38 -11.58 -16.37
N CYS A 29 5.61 -11.72 -15.88
CA CYS A 29 6.69 -12.35 -16.63
C CYS A 29 6.36 -13.80 -17.04
N LYS A 30 5.73 -14.59 -16.16
CA LYS A 30 5.22 -15.94 -16.49
C LYS A 30 4.18 -15.98 -17.62
N ARG A 31 3.50 -14.86 -17.89
CA ARG A 31 2.54 -14.69 -19.00
C ARG A 31 3.19 -14.09 -20.25
N GLY A 32 4.49 -13.84 -20.22
CA GLY A 32 5.20 -13.13 -21.29
C GLY A 32 4.88 -11.64 -21.34
N TRP A 33 4.43 -11.04 -20.23
CA TRP A 33 4.11 -9.62 -20.10
C TRP A 33 5.25 -8.85 -19.44
N GLU A 34 5.32 -7.56 -19.75
CA GLU A 34 6.25 -6.61 -19.12
C GLU A 34 5.59 -5.91 -17.92
N THR A 35 6.38 -5.64 -16.88
CA THR A 35 5.92 -4.88 -15.71
C THR A 35 6.74 -3.62 -15.55
N VAL A 36 6.06 -2.48 -15.43
CA VAL A 36 6.65 -1.17 -15.14
C VAL A 36 6.35 -0.81 -13.69
N GLY A 37 7.39 -0.66 -12.89
CA GLY A 37 7.29 -0.13 -11.53
C GLY A 37 7.36 1.39 -11.56
N ILE A 38 6.37 2.05 -10.97
CA ILE A 38 6.28 3.51 -10.91
C ILE A 38 6.69 3.97 -9.52
N TYR A 39 7.64 4.90 -9.45
CA TYR A 39 8.16 5.38 -8.17
C TYR A 39 7.21 6.37 -7.49
N GLN A 40 7.22 6.41 -6.16
CA GLN A 40 6.50 7.43 -5.37
C GLN A 40 5.00 7.53 -5.72
N GLY A 41 4.34 6.38 -5.91
CA GLY A 41 2.90 6.31 -6.16
C GLY A 41 2.47 6.99 -7.46
N PHE A 42 1.34 7.71 -7.42
CA PHE A 42 0.81 8.39 -8.60
C PHE A 42 1.67 9.59 -9.05
N GLU A 43 2.47 10.20 -8.17
CA GLU A 43 3.37 11.29 -8.56
C GLU A 43 4.40 10.83 -9.59
N GLY A 44 4.98 9.63 -9.43
CA GLY A 44 5.87 9.10 -10.47
C GLY A 44 5.17 8.76 -11.78
N LEU A 45 3.85 8.53 -11.78
CA LEU A 45 3.10 8.39 -13.04
C LEU A 45 3.01 9.72 -13.77
N LEU A 46 2.81 10.83 -13.04
CA LEU A 46 2.83 12.18 -13.63
C LEU A 46 4.21 12.57 -14.13
N ASP A 47 5.25 12.27 -13.34
CA ASP A 47 6.63 12.63 -13.68
C ASP A 47 7.31 11.63 -14.62
N MET A 48 6.59 10.57 -15.03
CA MET A 48 7.12 9.46 -15.83
C MET A 48 8.34 8.78 -15.18
N ASN A 49 8.45 8.87 -13.86
CA ASN A 49 9.50 8.26 -13.06
C ASN A 49 9.18 6.78 -12.82
N CYS A 50 9.71 5.94 -13.70
CA CYS A 50 9.41 4.52 -13.71
C CYS A 50 10.65 3.69 -14.05
N ARG A 51 10.57 2.39 -13.75
CA ARG A 51 11.58 1.40 -14.16
C ARG A 51 10.91 0.11 -14.62
N ALA A 52 11.57 -0.61 -15.51
CA ALA A 52 11.19 -2.00 -15.79
C ALA A 52 11.47 -2.87 -14.55
N LEU A 53 10.57 -3.81 -14.27
CA LEU A 53 10.75 -4.82 -13.22
C LEU A 53 11.00 -6.18 -13.89
N ASN A 54 12.25 -6.63 -13.87
CA ASN A 54 12.61 -7.93 -14.45
C ASN A 54 12.43 -9.05 -13.42
N TYR A 55 12.23 -10.28 -13.90
CA TYR A 55 12.02 -11.45 -13.04
C TYR A 55 13.11 -11.65 -11.98
N LYS A 56 14.39 -11.49 -12.39
CA LYS A 56 15.57 -11.67 -11.52
C LYS A 56 15.68 -10.57 -10.46
N ASP A 57 15.31 -9.35 -10.80
CA ASP A 57 15.37 -8.20 -9.88
C ASP A 57 14.38 -8.34 -8.71
N MET A 58 13.41 -9.26 -8.83
CA MET A 58 12.40 -9.54 -7.81
C MET A 58 12.84 -10.60 -6.78
N ASP A 59 14.06 -11.12 -6.89
CA ASP A 59 14.63 -12.05 -5.91
C ASP A 59 15.04 -11.30 -4.62
N GLY A 60 14.97 -11.99 -3.48
CA GLY A 60 15.25 -11.39 -2.16
C GLY A 60 14.18 -10.43 -1.61
N LEU A 61 13.23 -9.97 -2.43
CA LEU A 61 12.20 -9.01 -2.03
C LEU A 61 11.22 -9.53 -0.96
N LEU A 62 11.06 -10.84 -0.80
CA LEU A 62 10.13 -11.42 0.17
C LEU A 62 10.47 -11.04 1.63
N PHE A 63 11.75 -10.88 1.94
CA PHE A 63 12.22 -10.60 3.29
C PHE A 63 12.51 -9.11 3.53
N ARG A 64 12.43 -8.28 2.49
CA ARG A 64 12.74 -6.86 2.56
C ARG A 64 11.52 -6.07 3.00
N GLY A 65 11.63 -5.33 4.10
CA GLY A 65 10.61 -4.37 4.54
C GLY A 65 10.46 -3.16 3.61
N GLY A 66 9.39 -2.38 3.82
CA GLY A 66 9.08 -1.19 3.03
C GLY A 66 8.72 -1.51 1.57
N THR A 67 8.94 -0.54 0.68
CA THR A 67 8.68 -0.65 -0.77
C THR A 67 9.90 -0.22 -1.59
N ILE A 68 10.31 -1.05 -2.56
CA ILE A 68 11.38 -0.72 -3.51
C ILE A 68 11.00 0.36 -4.53
N LEU A 69 9.72 0.74 -4.60
CA LEU A 69 9.23 1.83 -5.45
C LEU A 69 9.06 3.13 -4.67
N GLY A 70 9.29 3.12 -3.35
CA GLY A 70 8.94 4.25 -2.49
C GLY A 70 7.43 4.50 -2.48
N THR A 71 7.03 5.48 -1.68
CA THR A 71 5.63 5.89 -1.58
C THR A 71 5.57 7.36 -1.18
N THR A 72 4.44 8.01 -1.44
CA THR A 72 4.19 9.39 -1.01
C THR A 72 2.76 9.54 -0.51
N ASN A 73 2.61 10.43 0.47
CA ASN A 73 1.33 10.88 1.02
C ASN A 73 1.02 12.34 0.64
N LYS A 74 1.89 12.95 -0.17
CA LYS A 74 1.81 14.34 -0.60
C LYS A 74 1.93 14.37 -2.12
N GLY A 75 1.27 15.34 -2.74
CA GLY A 75 1.39 15.50 -4.18
C GLY A 75 0.24 16.28 -4.80
N ARG A 76 0.25 16.27 -6.13
CA ARG A 76 -0.75 16.88 -7.02
C ARG A 76 -2.06 16.09 -7.03
N PHE A 77 -2.04 14.80 -6.66
CA PHE A 77 -3.25 14.03 -6.37
C PHE A 77 -3.78 14.32 -4.97
N ALA A 78 -4.15 15.59 -4.71
CA ALA A 78 -4.79 15.98 -3.48
C ALA A 78 -6.30 15.76 -3.58
N ALA A 79 -6.75 14.55 -3.22
CA ALA A 79 -8.18 14.20 -3.16
C ALA A 79 -8.77 14.30 -1.73
N LYS A 80 -8.05 14.90 -0.77
CA LYS A 80 -8.49 14.94 0.64
C LYS A 80 -8.38 16.34 1.26
N THR A 81 -9.54 16.90 1.60
CA THR A 81 -9.72 17.97 2.59
C THR A 81 -10.58 17.42 3.72
N GLY A 82 -9.97 16.96 4.81
CA GLY A 82 -10.70 16.58 6.01
C GLY A 82 -11.77 15.49 5.84
N HIS A 83 -12.54 15.25 6.89
CA HIS A 83 -13.46 14.12 7.04
C HIS A 83 -14.51 14.01 5.92
N GLY A 84 -14.56 12.85 5.26
CA GLY A 84 -15.72 12.39 4.48
C GLY A 84 -15.94 13.06 3.12
N GLN A 85 -15.15 14.06 2.74
CA GLN A 85 -15.26 14.70 1.43
C GLN A 85 -14.14 14.20 0.51
N VAL A 86 -14.53 13.34 -0.44
CA VAL A 86 -13.68 12.97 -1.57
C VAL A 86 -13.61 14.19 -2.49
N GLN A 87 -12.46 14.86 -2.50
CA GLN A 87 -12.21 15.90 -3.48
C GLN A 87 -11.84 15.24 -4.81
N GLY A 88 -12.44 15.73 -5.89
CA GLY A 88 -12.09 15.29 -7.24
C GLY A 88 -10.63 15.60 -7.55
N ILE A 89 -9.92 14.68 -8.22
CA ILE A 89 -8.60 14.95 -8.79
C ILE A 89 -8.74 16.13 -9.76
N PRO A 90 -7.85 17.15 -9.70
CA PRO A 90 -7.84 18.23 -10.68
C PRO A 90 -7.82 17.69 -12.12
N SER A 91 -8.63 18.28 -13.01
CA SER A 91 -8.82 17.73 -14.37
C SER A 91 -7.52 17.69 -15.17
N ASP A 92 -6.67 18.70 -15.04
CA ASP A 92 -5.33 18.76 -15.63
C ASP A 92 -4.42 17.62 -15.14
N VAL A 93 -4.45 17.34 -13.83
CA VAL A 93 -3.69 16.24 -13.22
C VAL A 93 -4.20 14.87 -13.69
N ARG A 94 -5.52 14.70 -13.71
CA ARG A 94 -6.17 13.47 -14.19
C ARG A 94 -5.83 13.20 -15.66
N ASP A 95 -5.97 14.21 -16.52
CA ASP A 95 -5.75 14.08 -17.95
C ASP A 95 -4.26 13.84 -18.27
N ALA A 96 -3.35 14.48 -17.51
CA ALA A 96 -1.92 14.19 -17.58
C ALA A 96 -1.60 12.74 -17.19
N ALA A 97 -2.21 12.22 -16.11
CA ALA A 97 -2.03 10.84 -15.68
C ALA A 97 -2.51 9.84 -16.75
N LEU A 98 -3.68 10.09 -17.36
CA LEU A 98 -4.23 9.29 -18.45
C LEU A 98 -3.34 9.34 -19.70
N ALA A 99 -2.81 10.52 -20.04
CA ALA A 99 -1.89 10.68 -21.16
C ALA A 99 -0.59 9.90 -20.93
N ASN A 100 -0.03 9.97 -19.73
CA ASN A 100 1.19 9.26 -19.36
C ASN A 100 0.99 7.74 -19.29
N PHE A 101 -0.15 7.27 -18.77
CA PHE A 101 -0.54 5.86 -18.83
C PHE A 101 -0.55 5.32 -20.27
N LYS A 102 -1.12 6.09 -21.21
CA LYS A 102 -1.11 5.75 -22.64
C LYS A 102 0.30 5.82 -23.25
N LYS A 103 1.10 6.83 -22.91
CA LYS A 103 2.50 6.96 -23.38
C LYS A 103 3.39 5.80 -22.92
N LEU A 104 3.17 5.29 -21.70
CA LEU A 104 3.86 4.12 -21.17
C LEU A 104 3.38 2.80 -21.81
N ASN A 105 2.34 2.86 -22.65
CA ASN A 105 1.69 1.72 -23.30
C ASN A 105 1.20 0.67 -22.29
N LEU A 106 0.63 1.13 -21.17
CA LEU A 106 0.12 0.25 -20.13
C LEU A 106 -1.29 -0.23 -20.51
N ARG A 107 -1.54 -1.53 -20.38
CA ARG A 107 -2.86 -2.14 -20.48
C ARG A 107 -3.67 -1.97 -19.22
N ALA A 108 -3.02 -2.07 -18.05
CA ALA A 108 -3.65 -1.91 -16.76
C ALA A 108 -2.63 -1.47 -15.70
N LEU A 109 -3.12 -0.90 -14.60
CA LEU A 109 -2.33 -0.46 -13.46
C LEU A 109 -2.71 -1.24 -12.19
N VAL A 110 -1.73 -1.81 -11.50
CA VAL A 110 -1.91 -2.39 -10.16
C VAL A 110 -1.57 -1.33 -9.12
N VAL A 111 -2.57 -0.94 -8.33
CA VAL A 111 -2.44 0.13 -7.33
C VAL A 111 -2.46 -0.48 -5.95
N VAL A 112 -1.32 -0.43 -5.26
CA VAL A 112 -1.20 -0.94 -3.89
C VAL A 112 -1.30 0.23 -2.92
N GLY A 113 -2.32 0.27 -2.07
CA GLY A 113 -2.55 1.44 -1.23
C GLY A 113 -3.65 1.29 -0.18
N GLY A 114 -3.71 2.31 0.68
CA GLY A 114 -4.79 2.48 1.66
C GLY A 114 -5.95 3.29 1.08
N ASP A 115 -6.87 3.72 1.95
CA ASP A 115 -8.12 4.38 1.57
C ASP A 115 -7.89 5.52 0.56
N GLY A 116 -7.04 6.49 0.91
CA GLY A 116 -6.80 7.64 0.02
C GLY A 116 -6.19 7.29 -1.33
N THR A 117 -5.32 6.27 -1.39
CA THR A 117 -4.73 5.82 -2.66
C THR A 117 -5.77 5.10 -3.52
N LEU A 118 -6.64 4.29 -2.89
CA LEU A 118 -7.70 3.58 -3.59
C LEU A 118 -8.83 4.51 -4.02
N THR A 119 -9.11 5.59 -3.29
CA THR A 119 -10.01 6.67 -3.74
C THR A 119 -9.51 7.32 -5.02
N ILE A 120 -8.20 7.65 -5.10
CA ILE A 120 -7.59 8.21 -6.32
C ILE A 120 -7.69 7.19 -7.46
N ALA A 121 -7.41 5.92 -7.18
CA ALA A 121 -7.55 4.84 -8.16
C ALA A 121 -8.98 4.76 -8.70
N GLN A 122 -9.99 4.79 -7.83
CA GLN A 122 -11.40 4.75 -8.25
C GLN A 122 -11.75 5.89 -9.22
N GLN A 123 -11.34 7.13 -8.92
CA GLN A 123 -11.58 8.26 -9.81
C GLN A 123 -10.87 8.13 -11.18
N LEU A 124 -9.65 7.58 -11.20
CA LEU A 124 -8.93 7.30 -12.46
C LEU A 124 -9.58 6.16 -13.25
N PHE A 125 -10.14 5.16 -12.56
CA PHE A 125 -10.89 4.08 -13.19
C PHE A 125 -12.14 4.60 -13.89
N GLU A 126 -12.92 5.43 -13.20
CA GLU A 126 -14.11 6.10 -13.74
C GLU A 126 -13.77 6.99 -14.94
N ALA A 127 -12.55 7.55 -14.97
CA ALA A 127 -12.03 8.31 -16.10
C ALA A 127 -11.50 7.44 -17.26
N GLY A 128 -11.58 6.11 -17.16
CA GLY A 128 -11.24 5.16 -18.21
C GLY A 128 -9.84 4.54 -18.11
N MET A 129 -9.15 4.61 -16.96
CA MET A 129 -7.89 3.92 -16.72
C MET A 129 -8.12 2.51 -16.14
N PRO A 130 -7.84 1.42 -16.88
CA PRO A 130 -8.01 0.07 -16.33
C PRO A 130 -7.07 -0.18 -15.15
N LEU A 131 -7.60 -0.60 -14.00
CA LEU A 131 -6.81 -0.81 -12.80
C LEU A 131 -7.33 -1.91 -11.88
N VAL A 132 -6.45 -2.36 -11.00
CA VAL A 132 -6.72 -3.32 -9.93
C VAL A 132 -6.17 -2.74 -8.63
N GLY A 133 -7.04 -2.56 -7.63
CA GLY A 133 -6.65 -2.14 -6.29
C GLY A 133 -6.15 -3.33 -5.45
N VAL A 134 -5.06 -3.12 -4.70
CA VAL A 134 -4.54 -4.07 -3.71
C VAL A 134 -4.59 -3.40 -2.33
N PRO A 135 -5.42 -3.91 -1.40
CA PRO A 135 -5.69 -3.24 -0.14
C PRO A 135 -4.50 -3.35 0.83
N LYS A 136 -3.93 -2.20 1.17
CA LYS A 136 -2.71 -2.10 1.98
C LYS A 136 -2.89 -1.08 3.10
N THR A 137 -2.78 -1.53 4.35
CA THR A 137 -2.76 -0.69 5.55
C THR A 137 -2.43 -1.57 6.75
N ILE A 138 -1.78 -1.01 7.78
CA ILE A 138 -1.67 -1.74 9.06
C ILE A 138 -2.95 -1.62 9.88
N ASP A 139 -3.78 -0.62 9.60
CA ASP A 139 -4.95 -0.29 10.42
C ASP A 139 -6.13 -1.26 10.21
N ASN A 140 -6.07 -2.08 9.15
CA ASN A 140 -7.14 -3.00 8.71
C ASN A 140 -8.51 -2.33 8.54
N ASP A 141 -8.50 -1.10 8.02
CA ASP A 141 -9.66 -0.21 7.91
C ASP A 141 -10.20 -0.09 6.47
N LEU A 142 -9.95 -1.09 5.62
CA LEU A 142 -10.45 -1.13 4.25
C LEU A 142 -11.62 -2.09 4.12
N GLU A 143 -12.69 -1.62 3.47
CA GLU A 143 -13.85 -2.44 3.15
C GLU A 143 -13.53 -3.56 2.14
N ALA A 144 -14.42 -4.54 2.04
CA ALA A 144 -14.37 -5.64 1.08
C ALA A 144 -13.15 -6.59 1.20
N THR A 145 -12.37 -6.51 2.29
CA THR A 145 -11.38 -7.52 2.67
C THR A 145 -11.43 -7.78 4.17
N ALA A 146 -11.20 -9.02 4.60
CA ALA A 146 -11.07 -9.35 6.02
C ALA A 146 -9.73 -8.89 6.60
N PHE A 147 -8.68 -8.95 5.77
CA PHE A 147 -7.32 -8.60 6.16
C PHE A 147 -6.63 -7.78 5.07
N THR A 148 -5.80 -6.85 5.50
CA THR A 148 -5.01 -5.96 4.65
C THR A 148 -3.53 -6.29 4.77
N PHE A 149 -2.77 -6.04 3.70
CA PHE A 149 -1.32 -6.23 3.75
C PHE A 149 -0.72 -5.33 4.82
N GLY A 150 0.05 -5.92 5.74
CA GLY A 150 0.73 -5.24 6.84
C GLY A 150 0.08 -5.43 8.21
N PHE A 151 -1.22 -5.75 8.28
CA PHE A 151 -1.96 -5.86 9.54
C PHE A 151 -1.37 -6.93 10.48
N ASP A 152 -1.21 -8.16 10.00
CA ASP A 152 -0.70 -9.28 10.82
C ASP A 152 0.68 -9.00 11.41
N SER A 153 1.58 -8.42 10.62
CA SER A 153 2.91 -8.01 11.09
C SER A 153 2.84 -6.89 12.13
N ALA A 154 1.87 -5.99 12.04
CA ALA A 154 1.66 -4.94 13.04
C ALA A 154 1.10 -5.53 14.35
N VAL A 155 0.16 -6.48 14.27
CA VAL A 155 -0.34 -7.21 15.44
C VAL A 155 0.78 -7.97 16.13
N ALA A 156 1.58 -8.74 15.39
CA ALA A 156 2.70 -9.49 15.94
C ALA A 156 3.72 -8.58 16.68
N CYS A 157 4.00 -7.41 16.10
CA CYS A 157 4.87 -6.41 16.73
C CYS A 157 4.27 -5.87 18.05
N ALA A 158 2.98 -5.52 18.05
CA ALA A 158 2.29 -5.03 19.24
C ALA A 158 2.19 -6.10 20.33
N THR A 159 1.95 -7.37 19.97
CA THR A 159 1.94 -8.49 20.91
C THR A 159 3.32 -8.71 21.54
N ASP A 160 4.41 -8.72 20.76
CA ASP A 160 5.78 -8.84 21.31
C ASP A 160 6.12 -7.68 22.25
N ALA A 161 5.68 -6.46 21.93
CA ALA A 161 5.84 -5.31 22.83
C ALA A 161 5.07 -5.49 24.14
N LEU A 162 3.83 -5.99 24.09
CA LEU A 162 3.02 -6.25 25.27
C LEU A 162 3.62 -7.35 26.16
N ASP A 163 4.06 -8.46 25.57
CA ASP A 163 4.71 -9.56 26.29
C ASP A 163 5.95 -9.09 27.08
N ARG A 164 6.74 -8.19 26.47
CA ARG A 164 7.91 -7.60 27.15
C ARG A 164 7.51 -6.72 28.32
N LEU A 165 6.40 -5.99 28.22
CA LEU A 165 5.90 -5.15 29.32
C LEU A 165 5.39 -5.98 30.50
N HIS A 166 4.79 -7.16 30.26
CA HIS A 166 4.29 -8.02 31.34
C HIS A 166 5.38 -8.40 32.34
N THR A 167 6.55 -8.82 31.87
CA THR A 167 7.64 -9.28 32.74
C THR A 167 8.10 -8.21 33.75
N THR A 168 8.20 -6.96 33.33
CA THR A 168 8.57 -5.84 34.21
C THR A 168 7.41 -5.31 35.03
N ALA A 169 6.16 -5.45 34.56
CA ALA A 169 4.97 -5.04 35.30
C ALA A 169 4.78 -5.92 36.55
N GLU A 170 4.88 -7.24 36.38
CA GLU A 170 4.78 -8.24 37.44
C GLU A 170 5.86 -8.06 38.51
N SER A 171 7.11 -7.84 38.08
CA SER A 171 8.25 -7.69 38.99
C SER A 171 8.15 -6.49 39.94
N HIS A 172 7.37 -5.47 39.59
CA HIS A 172 7.31 -4.21 40.32
C HIS A 172 5.88 -3.78 40.72
N ASN A 173 4.88 -4.65 40.55
CA ASN A 173 3.46 -4.33 40.79
C ASN A 173 3.03 -3.03 40.09
N ARG A 174 3.36 -2.89 38.79
CA ARG A 174 3.09 -1.67 38.01
C ARG A 174 1.94 -1.88 37.03
N VAL A 175 1.21 -0.80 36.79
CA VAL A 175 0.30 -0.69 35.63
C VAL A 175 1.12 -0.15 34.45
N MET A 176 1.05 -0.85 33.32
CA MET A 176 1.67 -0.43 32.05
C MET A 176 0.57 -0.08 31.05
N VAL A 177 0.83 0.93 30.22
CA VAL A 177 -0.06 1.33 29.12
C VAL A 177 0.75 1.26 27.82
N LEU A 178 0.26 0.49 26.85
CA LEU A 178 0.84 0.38 25.51
C LEU A 178 -0.07 1.11 24.51
N GLU A 179 0.42 2.21 23.96
CA GLU A 179 -0.24 2.89 22.84
C GLU A 179 0.14 2.20 21.52
N VAL A 180 -0.86 1.89 20.69
CA VAL A 180 -0.66 1.26 19.37
C VAL A 180 -1.25 2.11 18.26
N MET A 181 -0.79 1.89 17.03
CA MET A 181 -1.37 2.49 15.83
C MET A 181 -2.78 1.92 15.55
N GLY A 182 -3.45 2.45 14.52
CA GLY A 182 -4.83 2.07 14.18
C GLY A 182 -5.71 3.25 13.77
N ARG A 183 -5.25 4.49 14.04
CA ARG A 183 -5.96 5.75 13.74
C ARG A 183 -7.41 5.76 14.23
N TYR A 184 -8.36 5.34 13.40
CA TYR A 184 -9.80 5.29 13.71
C TYR A 184 -10.34 3.86 13.87
N ALA A 185 -9.48 2.85 13.71
CA ALA A 185 -9.80 1.44 13.83
C ALA A 185 -9.04 0.81 15.01
N GLY A 186 -9.77 0.05 15.84
CA GLY A 186 -9.23 -0.61 17.02
C GLY A 186 -8.62 -2.00 16.77
N TRP A 187 -8.46 -2.42 15.50
CA TRP A 187 -8.12 -3.81 15.17
C TRP A 187 -6.76 -4.26 15.74
N ILE A 188 -5.73 -3.40 15.66
CA ILE A 188 -4.41 -3.73 16.22
C ILE A 188 -4.53 -3.88 17.75
N ALA A 189 -5.15 -2.91 18.43
CA ALA A 189 -5.32 -2.94 19.88
C ALA A 189 -6.10 -4.18 20.35
N LEU A 190 -7.20 -4.49 19.67
CA LEU A 190 -8.04 -5.63 20.00
C LEU A 190 -7.30 -6.97 19.82
N HIS A 191 -6.68 -7.18 18.65
CA HIS A 191 -6.00 -8.44 18.36
C HIS A 191 -4.75 -8.62 19.22
N ALA A 192 -3.94 -7.57 19.38
CA ALA A 192 -2.72 -7.63 20.18
C ALA A 192 -3.02 -7.83 21.67
N GLY A 193 -4.07 -7.17 22.19
CA GLY A 193 -4.51 -7.33 23.57
C GLY A 193 -4.94 -8.77 23.88
N ILE A 194 -5.78 -9.38 23.02
CA ILE A 194 -6.19 -10.77 23.19
C ILE A 194 -4.98 -11.72 23.09
N ALA A 195 -4.10 -11.50 22.12
CA ALA A 195 -2.95 -12.38 21.88
C ALA A 195 -1.88 -12.30 22.97
N GLY A 196 -1.63 -11.11 23.52
CA GLY A 196 -0.64 -10.88 24.58
C GLY A 196 -1.16 -11.07 26.00
N GLY A 197 -2.39 -11.58 26.17
CA GLY A 197 -2.95 -11.92 27.48
C GLY A 197 -3.49 -10.74 28.28
N GLY A 198 -4.10 -9.77 27.61
CA GLY A 198 -4.87 -8.68 28.23
C GLY A 198 -6.15 -9.13 28.93
#